data_AF-A0A3A8ZWQ5-F1
#
_entry.id   AF-A0A3A8ZWQ5-F1
#
_cell.length_a   1.000
_cell.length_b   1.000
_cell.length_c   1.000
_cell.angle_alpha   90.00
_cell.angle_beta   90.00
_cell.angle_gamma   90.00
#
_symmetry.space_group_name_H-M   'P 1'
#
loop_
_entity.id
_entity.type
_entity.pdbx_description
1 polymer ?
#
loop_
_entity_poly.entity_id
_entity_poly.type
_entity_poly.pdbx_seq_one_letter_code
_entity_poly.pdbx_strand_id
1 'polypeptide(L)'
;MAYSNIYNHKGTNHKYCSLNIDNKEYIDEFRSRWANMRDRTTNPNNEKYPIYGGRGIKSDEFILFVDFYDCMYQSFIEHVERYGIHNTTLERIDVNLDYTKDNITWATWEEQANNKQDTVYFKVISQDGSEKIEYGIGKYEKEHNLTHNFIYNRVYGIVESDYEGVRYELIGSNRIQNEEAIEK
;
A
#
# COMPACT_ATOMS: atom_id res chain seq x y z
N MET A 1 -32.07 24.15 -22.98
CA MET A 1 -30.89 23.96 -23.85
C MET A 1 -29.76 23.42 -22.99
N ALA A 2 -29.29 22.20 -23.23
CA ALA A 2 -28.14 21.66 -22.51
C ALA A 2 -26.87 22.27 -23.13
N TYR A 3 -26.23 23.19 -22.41
CA TYR A 3 -24.94 23.73 -22.84
C TYR A 3 -23.88 22.62 -22.73
N SER A 4 -23.18 22.33 -23.82
CA SER A 4 -22.11 21.33 -23.78
C SER A 4 -21.00 21.79 -22.82
N ASN A 5 -20.33 20.84 -22.18
CA ASN A 5 -19.20 21.13 -21.29
C ASN A 5 -18.10 21.94 -22.00
N ILE A 6 -17.95 21.75 -23.33
CA ILE A 6 -17.02 22.47 -24.20
C ILE A 6 -17.35 23.98 -24.25
N TYR A 7 -18.61 24.38 -24.42
CA TYR A 7 -19.01 25.79 -24.41
C TYR A 7 -18.83 26.47 -23.06
N ASN A 8 -18.86 25.69 -21.97
CA ASN A 8 -18.63 26.19 -20.61
C ASN A 8 -17.15 26.14 -20.21
N HIS A 9 -16.24 25.77 -21.12
CA HIS A 9 -14.83 25.46 -20.86
C HIS A 9 -14.60 24.38 -19.78
N LYS A 10 -15.65 23.69 -19.34
CA LYS A 10 -15.57 22.55 -18.43
C LYS A 10 -14.98 21.39 -19.22
N GLY A 11 -13.80 20.93 -18.81
CA GLY A 11 -13.03 19.89 -19.53
C GLY A 11 -11.91 20.42 -20.43
N THR A 12 -11.70 21.74 -20.51
CA THR A 12 -10.57 22.35 -21.25
C THR A 12 -9.35 22.67 -20.38
N ASN A 13 -9.51 22.56 -19.06
CA ASN A 13 -8.42 22.64 -18.09
C ASN A 13 -8.20 21.25 -17.49
N HIS A 14 -6.94 20.90 -17.23
CA HIS A 14 -6.53 19.62 -16.64
C HIS A 14 -7.34 19.25 -15.39
N LYS A 15 -7.69 20.26 -14.57
CA LYS A 15 -8.58 20.12 -13.40
C LYS A 15 -9.94 19.49 -13.68
N TYR A 16 -10.46 19.65 -14.89
CA TYR A 16 -11.78 19.20 -15.31
C TYR A 16 -11.74 18.11 -16.40
N CYS A 17 -10.56 17.66 -16.80
CA CYS A 17 -10.37 16.67 -17.89
C CYS A 17 -11.13 15.36 -17.62
N SER A 18 -11.25 14.99 -16.34
CA SER A 18 -11.97 13.81 -15.86
C SER A 18 -13.47 13.76 -16.18
N LEU A 19 -14.08 14.89 -16.56
CA LEU A 19 -15.50 14.97 -16.94
C LEU A 19 -15.78 14.38 -18.33
N ASN A 20 -14.75 14.05 -19.11
CA ASN A 20 -14.87 13.54 -20.48
C ASN A 20 -14.49 12.06 -20.62
N ILE A 21 -14.30 11.34 -19.51
CA ILE A 21 -13.92 9.91 -19.56
C ILE A 21 -15.18 9.06 -19.76
N ASP A 22 -15.37 8.59 -21.00
CA ASP A 22 -16.48 7.70 -21.39
C ASP A 22 -16.13 6.22 -21.14
N ASN A 23 -16.12 5.78 -19.89
CA ASN A 23 -16.06 4.34 -19.56
C ASN A 23 -16.80 4.07 -18.25
N LYS A 24 -18.00 3.50 -18.31
CA LYS A 24 -18.93 3.49 -17.15
C LYS A 24 -18.85 2.25 -16.26
N GLU A 25 -18.12 1.22 -16.64
CA GLU A 25 -18.20 -0.07 -15.91
C GLU A 25 -17.46 -0.04 -14.57
N TYR A 26 -16.25 0.55 -14.53
CA TYR A 26 -15.40 0.56 -13.33
C TYR A 26 -14.91 1.95 -12.89
N ILE A 27 -15.28 3.01 -13.61
CA ILE A 27 -14.72 4.35 -13.36
C ILE A 27 -15.11 4.91 -12.00
N ASP A 28 -16.32 4.63 -11.52
CA ASP A 28 -16.78 5.11 -10.22
C ASP A 28 -15.99 4.45 -9.08
N GLU A 29 -15.70 3.16 -9.21
CA GLU A 29 -14.87 2.40 -8.27
C GLU A 29 -13.42 2.89 -8.30
N PHE A 30 -12.84 3.06 -9.49
CA PHE A 30 -11.49 3.62 -9.64
C PHE A 30 -11.39 5.04 -9.05
N ARG A 31 -12.38 5.89 -9.33
CA ARG A 31 -12.49 7.25 -8.78
C ARG A 31 -12.63 7.25 -7.27
N SER A 32 -13.35 6.28 -6.70
CA SER A 32 -13.46 6.15 -5.25
C SER A 32 -12.09 5.87 -4.60
N ARG A 33 -11.21 5.09 -5.24
CA ARG A 33 -9.85 4.81 -4.71
C ARG A 33 -8.98 6.05 -4.70
N TRP A 34 -9.00 6.83 -5.77
CA TRP A 34 -8.34 8.13 -5.82
C TRP A 34 -8.90 9.10 -4.77
N ALA A 35 -10.22 9.21 -4.67
CA ALA A 35 -10.87 10.11 -3.71
C ALA A 35 -10.52 9.73 -2.26
N ASN A 36 -10.56 8.45 -1.92
CA ASN A 36 -10.18 7.94 -0.61
C ASN A 36 -8.69 8.20 -0.29
N MET A 37 -7.80 8.07 -1.27
CA MET A 37 -6.38 8.42 -1.13
C MET A 37 -6.19 9.91 -0.83
N ARG A 38 -6.86 10.79 -1.57
CA ARG A 38 -6.82 12.24 -1.33
C ARG A 38 -7.37 12.57 0.05
N ASP A 39 -8.53 12.01 0.41
CA ASP A 39 -9.18 12.30 1.69
C ASP A 39 -8.31 11.90 2.89
N ARG A 40 -7.73 10.69 2.90
CA ARG A 40 -6.84 10.26 4.00
C ARG A 40 -5.55 11.06 4.12
N THR A 41 -5.07 11.70 3.05
CA THR A 41 -3.81 12.48 3.07
C THR A 41 -4.03 13.98 3.31
N THR A 42 -5.19 14.53 2.96
CA THR A 42 -5.43 15.99 3.01
C THR A 42 -6.55 16.45 3.94
N ASN A 43 -7.43 15.56 4.41
CA ASN A 43 -8.56 15.94 5.25
C ASN A 43 -8.33 15.55 6.72
N PRO A 44 -8.06 16.50 7.63
CA PRO A 44 -7.85 16.23 9.05
C PRO A 44 -9.04 15.56 9.76
N ASN A 45 -10.25 15.64 9.20
CA ASN A 45 -11.44 15.00 9.77
C ASN A 45 -11.60 13.54 9.35
N ASN A 46 -10.81 13.05 8.39
CA ASN A 46 -10.82 11.64 8.03
C ASN A 46 -10.22 10.81 9.17
N GLU A 47 -10.89 9.73 9.57
CA GLU A 47 -10.44 8.86 10.67
C GLU A 47 -9.03 8.30 10.50
N LYS A 48 -8.61 8.09 9.24
CA LYS A 48 -7.27 7.60 8.90
C LYS A 48 -6.25 8.73 8.78
N TYR A 49 -6.65 10.01 8.81
CA TYR A 49 -5.71 11.12 8.66
C TYR A 49 -4.51 11.05 9.63
N PRO A 50 -4.67 10.75 10.93
CA PRO A 50 -3.52 10.70 11.86
C PRO A 50 -2.40 9.74 11.43
N ILE A 51 -2.75 8.64 10.75
CA ILE A 51 -1.78 7.63 10.28
C ILE A 51 -1.37 7.81 8.81
N TYR A 52 -1.90 8.83 8.12
CA TYR A 52 -1.54 9.23 6.76
C TYR A 52 -1.08 10.68 6.75
N GLY A 53 -1.97 11.64 6.48
CA GLY A 53 -1.63 13.06 6.39
C GLY A 53 -1.01 13.63 7.67
N GLY A 54 -1.43 13.13 8.84
CA GLY A 54 -0.84 13.48 10.15
C GLY A 54 0.62 13.05 10.33
N ARG A 55 1.10 12.09 9.53
CA ARG A 55 2.52 11.69 9.46
C ARG A 55 3.31 12.49 8.42
N GLY A 56 2.67 13.41 7.70
CA GLY A 56 3.28 14.14 6.59
C GLY A 56 3.25 13.41 5.25
N ILE A 57 2.52 12.29 5.13
CA ILE A 57 2.41 11.54 3.87
C ILE A 57 1.49 12.29 2.90
N LYS A 58 1.99 12.52 1.68
CA LYS A 58 1.34 13.33 0.64
C LYS A 58 0.87 12.48 -0.54
N SER A 59 0.06 13.11 -1.37
CA SER A 59 -0.42 12.57 -2.65
C SER A 59 -0.38 13.64 -3.75
N ASP A 60 0.69 14.43 -3.74
CA ASP A 60 0.82 15.63 -4.56
C ASP A 60 0.93 15.34 -6.06
N GLU A 61 1.54 14.20 -6.43
CA GLU A 61 1.60 13.71 -7.82
C GLU A 61 0.19 13.43 -8.39
N PHE A 62 -0.80 13.21 -7.53
CA PHE A 62 -2.16 12.85 -7.91
C PHE A 62 -3.20 13.87 -7.42
N ILE A 63 -2.84 15.15 -7.32
CA ILE A 63 -3.80 16.23 -6.98
C ILE A 63 -4.97 16.24 -7.97
N LEU A 64 -4.70 15.95 -9.24
CA LEU A 64 -5.73 15.86 -10.27
C LEU A 64 -5.99 14.39 -10.58
N PHE A 65 -7.27 14.04 -10.72
CA PHE A 65 -7.69 12.67 -11.01
C PHE A 65 -7.12 12.13 -12.33
N VAL A 66 -6.93 13.01 -13.32
CA VAL A 66 -6.40 12.65 -14.63
C VAL A 66 -4.95 12.17 -14.55
N ASP A 67 -4.11 12.77 -13.70
CA ASP A 67 -2.74 12.29 -13.47
C ASP A 67 -2.75 10.87 -12.88
N PHE A 68 -3.70 10.58 -11.99
CA PHE A 68 -3.90 9.23 -11.45
C PHE A 68 -4.47 8.27 -12.51
N TYR A 69 -5.41 8.73 -13.33
CA TYR A 69 -6.01 7.94 -14.40
C TYR A 69 -4.97 7.49 -15.43
N ASP A 70 -4.18 8.43 -15.95
CA ASP A 70 -3.17 8.17 -16.99
C ASP A 70 -2.11 7.16 -16.51
N CYS A 71 -1.73 7.22 -15.22
CA CYS A 71 -0.75 6.31 -14.64
C CYS A 71 -1.32 4.96 -14.21
N MET A 72 -2.55 4.91 -13.70
CA MET A 72 -3.04 3.76 -12.91
C MET A 72 -4.22 3.02 -13.53
N TYR A 73 -4.93 3.58 -14.50
CA TYR A 73 -6.18 2.97 -14.99
C TYR A 73 -5.95 1.66 -15.75
N GLN A 74 -4.90 1.59 -16.57
CA GLN A 74 -4.60 0.37 -17.33
C GLN A 74 -4.26 -0.81 -16.39
N SER A 75 -3.36 -0.58 -15.42
CA SER A 75 -3.00 -1.61 -14.43
C SER A 75 -4.14 -1.95 -13.48
N PHE A 76 -5.07 -1.02 -13.26
CA PHE A 76 -6.29 -1.29 -12.50
C PHE A 76 -7.17 -2.31 -13.21
N ILE A 77 -7.43 -2.14 -14.51
CA ILE A 77 -8.24 -3.09 -15.29
C ILE A 77 -7.60 -4.48 -15.26
N GLU A 78 -6.28 -4.57 -15.47
CA GLU A 78 -5.55 -5.84 -15.41
C GLU A 78 -5.68 -6.53 -14.05
N HIS A 79 -5.64 -5.76 -12.96
CA HIS A 79 -5.82 -6.30 -11.61
C HIS A 79 -7.27 -6.72 -11.35
N VAL A 80 -8.26 -5.94 -11.82
CA VAL A 80 -9.68 -6.26 -11.74
C VAL A 80 -10.01 -7.56 -12.48
N GLU A 81 -9.43 -7.77 -13.67
CA GLU A 81 -9.61 -9.00 -14.44
C GLU A 81 -9.09 -10.24 -13.68
N ARG A 82 -8.02 -10.08 -12.89
CA ARG A 82 -7.41 -11.18 -12.15
C ARG A 82 -8.08 -11.46 -10.80
N TYR A 83 -8.44 -10.42 -10.05
CA TYR A 83 -8.86 -10.56 -8.65
C TYR A 83 -10.28 -10.06 -8.36
N GLY A 84 -10.90 -9.36 -9.32
CA GLY A 84 -12.22 -8.76 -9.18
C GLY A 84 -12.18 -7.34 -8.59
N ILE A 85 -13.18 -6.55 -8.95
CA ILE A 85 -13.30 -5.12 -8.60
C ILE A 85 -13.29 -4.87 -7.09
N HIS A 86 -14.01 -5.71 -6.33
CA HIS A 86 -14.13 -5.57 -4.89
C HIS A 86 -12.86 -5.98 -4.14
N ASN A 87 -11.98 -6.74 -4.78
CA ASN A 87 -10.68 -7.16 -4.22
C ASN A 87 -9.51 -6.43 -4.90
N THR A 88 -9.77 -5.28 -5.52
CA THR A 88 -8.74 -4.40 -6.07
C THR A 88 -8.67 -3.15 -5.22
N THR A 89 -7.59 -2.98 -4.46
CA THR A 89 -7.37 -1.87 -3.52
C THR A 89 -6.08 -1.12 -3.86
N LEU A 90 -6.01 0.16 -3.46
CA LEU A 90 -4.83 0.99 -3.69
C LEU A 90 -3.93 0.98 -2.45
N GLU A 91 -2.73 0.46 -2.62
CA GLU A 91 -1.74 0.24 -1.57
C GLU A 91 -0.43 0.98 -1.88
N ARG A 92 0.35 1.32 -0.84
CA ARG A 92 1.72 1.83 -1.03
C ARG A 92 2.70 0.68 -0.96
N ILE A 93 3.74 0.67 -1.78
CA ILE A 93 4.78 -0.37 -1.73
C ILE A 93 5.57 -0.22 -0.44
N ASP A 94 6.10 0.98 -0.19
CA ASP A 94 6.63 1.42 1.09
C ASP A 94 5.59 2.29 1.80
N VAL A 95 5.08 1.77 2.93
CA VAL A 95 4.03 2.41 3.73
C VAL A 95 4.46 3.73 4.38
N ASN A 96 5.75 4.03 4.39
CA ASN A 96 6.33 5.23 4.97
C ASN A 96 6.55 6.35 3.95
N LEU A 97 6.51 6.04 2.65
CA LEU A 97 6.71 7.01 1.58
C LEU A 97 5.38 7.58 1.06
N ASP A 98 5.49 8.64 0.26
CA ASP A 98 4.35 9.35 -0.34
C ASP A 98 3.62 8.51 -1.39
N TYR A 99 2.39 8.92 -1.75
CA TYR A 99 1.70 8.41 -2.94
C TYR A 99 2.36 8.98 -4.19
N THR A 100 3.29 8.22 -4.74
CA THR A 100 3.93 8.47 -6.04
C THR A 100 3.70 7.30 -6.97
N LYS A 101 3.81 7.48 -8.28
CA LYS A 101 3.62 6.39 -9.26
C LYS A 101 4.51 5.17 -8.98
N ASP A 102 5.70 5.40 -8.41
CA ASP A 102 6.70 4.37 -8.13
C ASP A 102 6.50 3.72 -6.75
N ASN A 103 5.66 4.30 -5.89
CA ASN A 103 5.39 3.81 -4.54
C ASN A 103 3.94 3.35 -4.34
N ILE A 104 3.15 3.17 -5.40
CA ILE A 104 1.76 2.71 -5.30
C ILE A 104 1.53 1.51 -6.20
N THR A 105 0.64 0.62 -5.77
CA THR A 105 0.23 -0.54 -6.55
C THR A 105 -1.23 -0.90 -6.28
N TRP A 106 -1.80 -1.68 -7.18
CA TRP A 106 -3.02 -2.42 -6.90
C TRP A 106 -2.68 -3.65 -6.07
N ALA A 107 -3.53 -3.93 -5.08
CA ALA A 107 -3.38 -5.05 -4.16
C ALA A 107 -4.76 -5.64 -3.82
N THR A 108 -4.76 -6.88 -3.41
CA THR A 108 -5.90 -7.54 -2.77
C THR A 108 -6.03 -7.13 -1.31
N TRP A 109 -7.19 -7.37 -0.69
CA TRP A 109 -7.35 -7.16 0.74
C TRP A 109 -6.39 -8.00 1.58
N GLU A 110 -6.03 -9.19 1.10
CA GLU A 110 -5.03 -10.05 1.74
C GLU A 110 -3.62 -9.45 1.66
N GLU A 111 -3.20 -9.00 0.48
CA GLU A 111 -1.90 -8.34 0.29
C GLU A 111 -1.78 -7.06 1.11
N GLN A 112 -2.82 -6.22 1.10
CA GLN A 112 -2.88 -5.01 1.92
C GLN A 112 -2.86 -5.33 3.43
N ALA A 113 -3.51 -6.42 3.86
CA ALA A 113 -3.48 -6.83 5.26
C ALA A 113 -2.07 -7.27 5.72
N ASN A 114 -1.24 -7.77 4.79
CA ASN A 114 0.14 -8.15 5.05
C ASN A 114 1.10 -6.94 5.00
N ASN A 115 0.70 -5.82 4.42
CA ASN A 115 1.51 -4.60 4.30
C ASN A 115 1.08 -3.51 5.29
N LYS A 116 0.97 -3.84 6.57
CA LYS A 116 0.60 -2.88 7.60
C LYS A 116 1.84 -2.25 8.25
N GLN A 117 1.62 -1.14 8.95
CA GLN A 117 2.69 -0.44 9.66
C GLN A 117 3.31 -1.29 10.80
N ASP A 118 2.54 -2.22 11.36
CA ASP A 118 2.97 -3.20 12.35
C ASP A 118 3.54 -4.49 11.73
N THR A 119 3.66 -4.56 10.40
CA THR A 119 4.33 -5.69 9.74
C THR A 119 5.76 -5.79 10.25
N VAL A 120 6.06 -6.93 10.86
CA VAL A 120 7.34 -7.28 11.47
C VAL A 120 8.32 -7.71 10.38
N TYR A 121 9.53 -7.18 10.42
CA TYR A 121 10.67 -7.62 9.63
C TYR A 121 11.63 -8.40 10.51
N PHE A 122 12.12 -9.51 10.00
CA PHE A 122 13.05 -10.37 10.71
C PHE A 122 14.03 -11.01 9.74
N LYS A 123 15.21 -11.32 10.23
CA LYS A 123 16.24 -12.05 9.50
C LYS A 123 16.03 -13.54 9.73
N VAL A 124 16.15 -14.32 8.66
CA VAL A 124 16.29 -15.78 8.69
C VAL A 124 17.73 -16.10 8.33
N ILE A 125 18.42 -16.78 9.23
CA ILE A 125 19.80 -17.24 9.04
C ILE A 125 19.73 -18.76 8.87
N SER A 126 20.11 -19.25 7.70
CA SER A 126 20.05 -20.68 7.35
C SER A 126 21.24 -21.45 7.93
N GLN A 127 21.17 -22.79 7.86
CA GLN A 127 22.23 -23.68 8.36
C GLN A 127 23.62 -23.42 7.73
N ASP A 128 23.65 -22.95 6.48
CA ASP A 128 24.86 -22.61 5.74
C ASP A 128 25.39 -21.19 6.06
N GLY A 129 24.72 -20.47 6.96
CA GLY A 129 24.99 -19.09 7.31
C GLY A 129 24.41 -18.07 6.34
N SER A 130 23.64 -18.48 5.33
CA SER A 130 23.00 -17.54 4.41
C SER A 130 21.89 -16.75 5.13
N GLU A 131 21.88 -15.44 4.89
CA GLU A 131 20.93 -14.53 5.51
C GLU A 131 19.88 -14.07 4.50
N LYS A 132 18.61 -14.06 4.93
CA LYS A 132 17.49 -13.50 4.16
C LYS A 132 16.63 -12.63 5.06
N ILE A 133 16.21 -11.47 4.55
CA ILE A 133 15.23 -10.62 5.24
C ILE A 133 13.84 -11.07 4.82
N GLU A 134 13.01 -11.36 5.81
CA GLU A 134 11.60 -11.71 5.66
C GLU A 134 10.72 -10.70 6.37
N TYR A 135 9.44 -10.68 5.98
CA TYR A 135 8.45 -9.77 6.55
C TYR A 135 7.10 -10.44 6.71
N GLY A 136 6.36 -10.02 7.73
CA GLY A 136 5.03 -10.53 8.03
C GLY A 136 5.08 -11.96 8.54
N ILE A 137 5.06 -12.14 9.86
CA ILE A 137 5.05 -13.44 10.52
C ILE A 137 3.98 -14.39 9.93
N GLY A 138 2.75 -13.91 9.74
CA GLY A 138 1.66 -14.71 9.14
C GLY A 138 1.86 -15.06 7.66
N LYS A 139 2.61 -14.25 6.90
CA LYS A 139 2.98 -14.57 5.51
C LYS A 139 3.97 -15.74 5.51
N TYR A 140 5.03 -15.62 6.30
CA TYR A 140 6.06 -16.65 6.44
C TYR A 140 5.50 -17.99 6.93
N GLU A 141 4.54 -17.96 7.87
CA GLU A 141 3.83 -19.16 8.33
C GLU A 141 3.18 -19.94 7.20
N LYS A 142 2.46 -19.25 6.30
CA LYS A 142 1.76 -19.86 5.17
C LYS A 142 2.74 -20.45 4.16
N GLU A 143 3.79 -19.70 3.83
CA GLU A 143 4.80 -20.11 2.83
C GLU A 143 5.61 -21.32 3.29
N HIS A 144 5.90 -21.41 4.59
CA HIS A 144 6.72 -22.46 5.18
C HIS A 144 5.92 -23.53 5.93
N ASN A 145 4.59 -23.43 5.93
CA ASN A 145 3.69 -24.32 6.66
C ASN A 145 4.06 -24.47 8.15
N LEU A 146 4.31 -23.33 8.81
CA LEU A 146 4.70 -23.25 10.22
C LEU A 146 3.54 -22.74 11.08
N THR A 147 3.58 -23.06 12.38
CA THR A 147 2.61 -22.50 13.34
C THR A 147 3.01 -21.10 13.77
N HIS A 148 2.02 -20.24 14.02
CA HIS A 148 2.24 -18.87 14.50
C HIS A 148 3.16 -18.79 15.72
N ASN A 149 2.85 -19.55 16.78
CA ASN A 149 3.65 -19.55 18.00
C ASN A 149 5.10 -20.00 17.76
N PHE A 150 5.35 -20.88 16.79
CA PHE A 150 6.69 -21.35 16.49
C PHE A 150 7.58 -20.21 15.99
N ILE A 151 7.10 -19.43 15.03
CA ILE A 151 7.88 -18.34 14.45
C ILE A 151 7.87 -17.11 15.35
N TYR A 152 6.70 -16.76 15.92
CA TYR A 152 6.54 -15.60 16.79
C TYR A 152 7.50 -15.66 17.98
N ASN A 153 7.52 -16.77 18.71
CA ASN A 153 8.37 -16.90 19.89
C ASN A 153 9.87 -16.82 19.54
N ARG A 154 10.27 -17.25 18.34
CA ARG A 154 11.68 -17.22 17.90
C ARG A 154 12.09 -15.83 17.42
N VAL A 155 11.27 -15.21 16.57
CA VAL A 155 11.51 -13.84 16.08
C VAL A 155 11.63 -12.87 17.26
N TYR A 156 10.72 -12.95 18.23
CA TYR A 156 10.74 -12.08 19.41
C TYR A 156 11.71 -12.52 20.52
N GLY A 157 12.49 -13.58 20.32
CA GLY A 157 13.47 -14.06 21.31
C GLY A 157 12.86 -14.58 22.62
N ILE A 158 11.58 -14.98 22.60
CA ILE A 158 10.88 -15.59 23.74
C ILE A 158 11.43 -17.00 24.01
N VAL A 159 11.86 -17.69 22.96
CA VAL A 159 12.56 -18.98 23.02
C VAL A 159 13.85 -18.91 22.22
N GLU A 160 14.73 -19.90 22.43
CA GLU A 160 15.93 -20.06 21.59
C GLU A 160 15.53 -20.12 20.11
N SER A 161 16.08 -19.18 19.34
CA SER A 161 15.77 -18.99 17.92
C SER A 161 16.27 -20.14 17.07
N ASP A 162 17.32 -20.83 17.53
CA ASP A 162 18.05 -21.83 16.79
C ASP A 162 17.25 -23.13 16.80
N TYR A 163 16.63 -23.45 15.67
CA TYR A 163 15.90 -24.69 15.47
C TYR A 163 16.38 -25.36 14.19
N GLU A 164 16.91 -26.58 14.34
CA GLU A 164 17.51 -27.32 13.22
C GLU A 164 18.57 -26.49 12.48
N GLY A 165 19.34 -25.66 13.19
CA GLY A 165 20.36 -24.79 12.62
C GLY A 165 19.84 -23.60 11.81
N VAL A 166 18.54 -23.29 11.89
CA VAL A 166 17.97 -22.04 11.37
C VAL A 166 17.73 -21.09 12.54
N ARG A 167 18.19 -19.84 12.41
CA ARG A 167 18.04 -18.79 13.41
C ARG A 167 17.17 -17.64 12.89
N TYR A 168 16.41 -17.04 13.80
CA TYR A 168 15.52 -15.91 13.52
C TYR A 168 15.91 -14.71 14.38
N GLU A 169 16.02 -13.53 13.78
CA GLU A 169 16.37 -12.30 14.50
C GLU A 169 15.39 -11.18 14.14
N LEU A 170 14.72 -10.58 15.12
CA LEU A 170 13.88 -9.41 14.91
C LEU A 170 14.72 -8.24 14.40
N ILE A 171 14.31 -7.65 13.28
CA ILE A 171 14.90 -6.42 12.75
C ILE A 171 14.08 -5.22 13.23
N GLY A 172 12.74 -5.32 13.16
CA GLY A 172 11.85 -4.24 13.56
C GLY A 172 10.49 -4.34 12.91
N SER A 173 9.83 -3.20 12.73
CA SER A 173 8.58 -3.12 11.96
C SER A 173 8.64 -1.92 11.03
N ASN A 174 7.70 -1.83 10.09
CA ASN A 174 7.50 -0.64 9.26
C ASN A 174 7.39 0.66 10.10
N ARG A 175 6.97 0.57 11.37
CA ARG A 175 6.96 1.69 12.32
C ARG A 175 8.35 2.12 12.82
N ILE A 176 9.25 1.18 13.07
CA ILE A 176 10.54 1.42 13.77
C ILE A 176 11.63 1.92 12.82
N GLN A 177 11.60 1.55 11.53
CA GLN A 177 12.62 1.98 10.55
C GLN A 177 12.76 3.51 10.38
N ASN A 178 11.82 4.31 10.89
CA ASN A 178 11.92 5.77 10.93
C ASN A 178 12.56 6.35 12.20
N GLU A 179 12.59 5.65 13.34
CA GLU A 179 13.21 6.19 14.56
C GLU A 179 14.73 6.32 14.37
N GLU A 180 15.37 5.37 13.67
CA GLU A 180 16.79 5.44 13.31
C GLU A 180 17.09 6.47 12.19
N ALA A 181 16.09 6.89 11.41
CA ALA A 181 16.25 7.89 10.35
C ALA A 181 16.04 9.33 10.85
N ILE A 182 15.49 9.51 12.05
CA ILE A 182 15.30 10.82 12.69
C ILE A 182 16.55 11.22 13.51
N GLU A 183 17.49 10.32 13.74
CA GLU A 183 18.76 10.58 14.46
C GLU A 183 20.00 10.79 13.55
N LYS A 184 19.82 11.05 12.24
CA LYS A 184 20.92 11.45 11.33
C LYS A 184 20.62 12.76 10.62
#